data_AF-A0A523YU60-F1
#
_entry.id   AF-A0A523YU60-F1
#
_cell.length_a   1.000
_cell.length_b   1.000
_cell.length_c   1.000
_cell.angle_alpha   90.00
_cell.angle_beta   90.00
_cell.angle_gamma   90.00
#
_symmetry.space_group_name_H-M   'P 1'
#
loop_
_entity.id
_entity.type
_entity.pdbx_description
1 polymer ?
#
loop_
_entity_poly.entity_id
_entity_poly.type
_entity_poly.pdbx_seq_one_letter_code
_entity_poly.pdbx_strand_id
1 'polypeptide(L)'
;RQQFPQAEVLSRNTGFPFQEAAYGTNPYEFYDTRETPFGPFFEGEPDPRLPAMERVVAVSIGEDAKAYPFSVLAVERVVHDQLGGEDIVVFWGASDTASALDDPDVAAGRAVGAATVWKPVVDGQRLTFRAEGDSRFVDDETRTAWSLLGQAIDGPLEDSQLEPLVHGTYFWFAWAAFNPGTSLYEGQG
;
A
#
# COMPACT_ATOMS: atom_id res chain seq x y z
N ARG A 1 21.10 -7.35 -8.51
CA ARG A 1 22.14 -8.30 -8.94
C ARG A 1 22.71 -9.18 -7.81
N GLN A 2 22.48 -8.88 -6.52
CA GLN A 2 23.01 -9.70 -5.42
C GLN A 2 22.28 -11.04 -5.19
N GLN A 3 20.99 -11.11 -5.51
CA GLN A 3 20.18 -12.31 -5.21
C GLN A 3 20.11 -13.34 -6.36
N PHE A 4 20.27 -12.90 -7.61
CA PHE A 4 20.23 -13.76 -8.80
C PHE A 4 21.27 -13.31 -9.83
N PRO A 5 22.55 -13.72 -9.68
CA PRO A 5 23.65 -13.22 -10.49
C PRO A 5 23.64 -13.72 -11.94
N GLN A 6 22.91 -14.82 -12.21
CA GLN A 6 22.76 -15.40 -13.55
C GLN A 6 21.42 -15.04 -14.22
N ALA A 7 20.58 -14.22 -13.58
CA ALA A 7 19.34 -13.79 -14.20
C ALA A 7 19.65 -12.91 -15.42
N GLU A 8 19.16 -13.32 -16.57
CA GLU A 8 19.18 -12.49 -17.77
C GLU A 8 18.29 -11.26 -17.55
N VAL A 9 18.80 -10.08 -17.90
CA VAL A 9 18.05 -8.84 -17.86
C VAL A 9 17.95 -8.28 -19.26
N LEU A 10 16.83 -7.65 -19.58
CA LEU A 10 16.64 -7.01 -20.89
C LEU A 10 17.72 -5.95 -21.12
N SER A 11 18.39 -6.02 -22.27
CA SER A 11 19.40 -5.03 -22.66
C SER A 11 18.78 -3.64 -22.77
N ARG A 12 19.48 -2.63 -22.23
CA ARG A 12 19.13 -1.21 -22.47
C ARG A 12 19.62 -0.70 -23.82
N ASN A 13 20.54 -1.43 -24.47
CA ASN A 13 20.93 -1.19 -25.85
C ASN A 13 19.86 -1.83 -26.75
N THR A 14 19.00 -0.98 -27.32
CA THR A 14 17.84 -1.36 -28.12
C THR A 14 18.10 -1.15 -29.62
N GLY A 15 19.22 -0.51 -29.99
CA GLY A 15 19.53 -0.13 -31.38
C GLY A 15 18.86 1.16 -31.85
N PHE A 16 18.11 1.85 -30.97
CA PHE A 16 17.41 3.11 -31.27
C PHE A 16 17.83 4.21 -30.29
N PRO A 17 18.75 5.13 -30.65
CA PRO A 17 19.39 6.06 -29.71
C PRO A 17 18.43 6.91 -28.88
N PHE A 18 17.29 7.33 -29.44
CA PHE A 18 16.26 8.07 -28.72
C PHE A 18 15.53 7.22 -27.69
N GLN A 19 15.31 5.93 -27.98
CA GLN A 19 14.66 5.00 -27.07
C GLN A 19 15.63 4.54 -25.98
N GLU A 20 16.92 4.34 -26.30
CA GLU A 20 17.97 4.04 -25.32
C GLU A 20 18.13 5.13 -24.26
N ALA A 21 18.03 6.41 -24.67
CA ALA A 21 18.11 7.54 -23.76
C ALA A 21 16.87 7.69 -22.85
N ALA A 22 15.70 7.24 -23.33
CA ALA A 22 14.44 7.30 -22.57
C ALA A 22 14.17 6.02 -21.77
N TYR A 23 14.91 4.94 -22.03
CA TYR A 23 14.65 3.63 -21.44
C TYR A 23 15.02 3.62 -19.95
N GLY A 24 14.02 3.35 -19.11
CA GLY A 24 14.16 3.37 -17.65
C GLY A 24 13.88 4.73 -17.02
N THR A 25 13.47 5.73 -17.80
CA THR A 25 12.98 7.03 -17.31
C THR A 25 11.46 6.98 -17.16
N ASN A 26 10.95 7.37 -16.00
CA ASN A 26 9.53 7.46 -15.72
C ASN A 26 8.89 8.65 -16.47
N PRO A 27 7.88 8.42 -17.33
CA PRO A 27 7.21 9.50 -18.07
C PRO A 27 6.09 10.18 -17.27
N TYR A 28 5.78 9.70 -16.05
CA TYR A 28 4.70 10.20 -15.19
C TYR A 28 5.23 11.03 -14.02
N GLU A 29 6.25 11.84 -14.27
CA GLU A 29 6.83 12.76 -13.28
C GLU A 29 5.74 13.66 -12.65
N PHE A 30 5.83 13.85 -11.33
CA PHE A 30 4.90 14.63 -10.49
C PHE A 30 3.43 14.21 -10.58
N TYR A 31 3.10 13.05 -11.16
CA TYR A 31 1.72 12.67 -11.38
C TYR A 31 0.95 12.57 -10.07
N ASP A 32 1.57 12.00 -9.03
CA ASP A 32 0.96 11.75 -7.73
C ASP A 32 1.00 12.95 -6.76
N THR A 33 1.61 14.07 -7.14
CA THR A 33 1.61 15.34 -6.39
C THR A 33 0.66 16.37 -6.97
N ARG A 34 -0.03 16.03 -8.08
CA ARG A 34 -1.09 16.86 -8.65
C ARG A 34 -2.24 17.03 -7.66
N GLU A 35 -2.97 18.13 -7.78
CA GLU A 35 -4.23 18.31 -7.04
C GLU A 35 -5.39 17.55 -7.68
N THR A 36 -5.32 17.36 -9.00
CA THR A 36 -6.41 16.78 -9.81
C THR A 36 -5.90 15.70 -10.76
N PRO A 37 -6.75 14.71 -11.10
CA PRO A 37 -6.43 13.68 -12.08
C PRO A 37 -6.07 14.31 -13.43
N PHE A 38 -5.30 13.59 -14.25
CA PHE A 38 -4.98 14.08 -15.58
C PHE A 38 -6.25 14.09 -16.44
N GLY A 39 -6.78 15.28 -16.72
CA GLY A 39 -8.09 15.50 -17.35
C GLY A 39 -8.38 14.70 -18.63
N PRO A 40 -7.41 14.46 -19.54
CA PRO A 40 -7.62 13.58 -20.69
C PRO A 40 -7.98 12.12 -20.36
N PHE A 41 -7.74 11.66 -19.12
CA PHE A 41 -8.01 10.29 -18.66
C PHE A 41 -9.09 10.22 -17.59
N PHE A 42 -9.69 11.35 -17.22
CA PHE A 42 -10.74 11.39 -16.21
C PHE A 42 -11.80 12.44 -16.58
N GLU A 43 -13.03 11.98 -16.81
CA GLU A 43 -14.18 12.82 -17.09
C GLU A 43 -15.09 12.85 -15.85
N GLY A 44 -15.39 14.06 -15.34
CA GLY A 44 -16.28 14.27 -14.20
C GLY A 44 -15.61 14.96 -13.01
N GLU A 45 -16.39 15.12 -11.94
CA GLU A 45 -15.92 15.69 -10.67
C GLU A 45 -15.43 14.56 -9.75
N PRO A 46 -14.21 14.64 -9.19
CA PRO A 46 -13.75 13.69 -8.19
C PRO A 46 -14.65 13.66 -6.95
N ASP A 47 -14.75 12.50 -6.30
CA ASP A 47 -15.49 12.37 -5.05
C ASP A 47 -14.85 13.27 -3.96
N PRO A 48 -15.60 14.21 -3.37
CA PRO A 48 -15.04 15.26 -2.51
C PRO A 48 -14.67 14.79 -1.10
N ARG A 49 -14.94 13.53 -0.74
CA ARG A 49 -14.67 13.01 0.62
C ARG A 49 -13.18 12.95 0.95
N LEU A 50 -12.31 12.83 -0.06
CA LEU A 50 -10.86 12.90 0.08
C LEU A 50 -10.24 13.66 -1.10
N PRO A 51 -9.02 14.21 -0.97
CA PRO A 51 -8.28 14.74 -2.10
C PRO A 51 -8.17 13.68 -3.22
N ALA A 52 -8.35 14.09 -4.48
CA ALA A 52 -8.40 13.18 -5.61
C ALA A 52 -7.17 12.26 -5.69
N MET A 53 -5.99 12.82 -5.42
CA MET A 53 -4.70 12.13 -5.50
C MET A 53 -4.26 11.53 -4.15
N GLU A 54 -5.11 11.51 -3.13
CA GLU A 54 -4.86 10.78 -1.88
C GLU A 54 -4.69 9.29 -2.20
N ARG A 55 -3.60 8.69 -1.71
CA ARG A 55 -3.45 7.23 -1.79
C ARG A 55 -4.32 6.58 -0.74
N VAL A 56 -5.00 5.52 -1.13
CA VAL A 56 -5.77 4.69 -0.23
C VAL A 56 -5.35 3.24 -0.43
N VAL A 57 -5.27 2.47 0.64
CA VAL A 57 -5.43 1.01 0.52
C VAL A 57 -6.92 0.72 0.63
N ALA A 58 -7.45 -0.02 -0.33
CA ALA A 58 -8.86 -0.35 -0.39
C ALA A 58 -9.05 -1.87 -0.32
N VAL A 59 -10.09 -2.25 0.42
CA VAL A 59 -10.45 -3.64 0.69
C VAL A 59 -11.91 -3.83 0.31
N SER A 60 -12.23 -4.99 -0.26
CA SER A 60 -13.61 -5.39 -0.54
C SER A 60 -13.85 -6.82 -0.09
N ILE A 61 -14.88 -7.02 0.74
CA ILE A 61 -15.30 -8.32 1.26
C ILE A 61 -16.80 -8.44 1.01
N GLY A 62 -17.18 -9.33 0.10
CA GLY A 62 -18.57 -9.43 -0.36
C GLY A 62 -19.02 -8.13 -1.04
N GLU A 63 -20.09 -7.52 -0.52
CA GLU A 63 -20.62 -6.24 -0.99
C GLU A 63 -20.04 -5.04 -0.23
N ASP A 64 -19.31 -5.28 0.86
CA ASP A 64 -18.74 -4.23 1.69
C ASP A 64 -17.37 -3.80 1.16
N ALA A 65 -17.19 -2.49 1.01
CA ALA A 65 -15.95 -1.86 0.58
C ALA A 65 -15.53 -0.78 1.57
N LYS A 66 -14.23 -0.73 1.89
CA LYS A 66 -13.65 0.30 2.74
C LYS A 66 -12.30 0.75 2.22
N ALA A 67 -12.05 2.05 2.27
CA ALA A 67 -10.77 2.66 1.92
C ALA A 67 -10.12 3.30 3.15
N TYR A 68 -8.81 3.11 3.27
CA TYR A 68 -7.98 3.60 4.36
C TYR A 68 -6.95 4.59 3.80
N PRO A 69 -7.10 5.90 4.08
CA PRO A 69 -6.19 6.92 3.56
C PRO A 69 -4.77 6.75 4.07
N PHE A 70 -3.78 6.87 3.17
CA PHE A 70 -2.37 6.79 3.52
C PHE A 70 -1.96 7.88 4.52
N SER A 71 -2.57 9.07 4.41
CA SER A 71 -2.36 10.16 5.38
C SER A 71 -2.72 9.78 6.82
N VAL A 72 -3.81 9.03 7.01
CA VAL A 72 -4.23 8.49 8.32
C VAL A 72 -3.32 7.33 8.73
N LEU A 73 -3.08 6.38 7.82
CA LEU A 73 -2.26 5.21 8.08
C LEU A 73 -0.80 5.55 8.41
N ALA A 74 -0.23 6.59 7.81
CA ALA A 74 1.12 7.06 8.09
C ALA A 74 1.29 7.60 9.52
N VAL A 75 0.18 7.97 10.18
CA VAL A 75 0.16 8.38 11.59
C VAL A 75 -0.09 7.17 12.49
N GLU A 76 -1.12 6.39 12.22
CA GLU A 76 -1.55 5.31 13.11
C GLU A 76 -0.71 4.03 13.01
N ARG A 77 -0.13 3.76 11.83
CA ARG A 77 0.73 2.61 11.48
C ARG A 77 0.07 1.23 11.57
N VAL A 78 -0.87 1.04 12.47
CA VAL A 78 -1.66 -0.19 12.63
C VAL A 78 -3.13 0.20 12.85
N VAL A 79 -4.01 -0.32 12.01
CA VAL A 79 -5.45 -0.13 12.15
C VAL A 79 -6.11 -1.50 12.28
N HIS A 80 -6.78 -1.74 13.41
CA HIS A 80 -7.68 -2.88 13.56
C HIS A 80 -9.09 -2.43 13.21
N ASP A 81 -9.77 -3.22 12.40
CA ASP A 81 -11.10 -2.88 11.91
C ASP A 81 -11.92 -4.15 11.65
N GLN A 82 -13.20 -3.96 11.34
CA GLN A 82 -14.09 -5.03 10.92
C GLN A 82 -14.81 -4.63 9.64
N LEU A 83 -14.79 -5.51 8.64
CA LEU A 83 -15.43 -5.30 7.34
C LEU A 83 -16.14 -6.58 6.91
N GLY A 84 -17.41 -6.51 6.54
CA GLY A 84 -18.18 -7.70 6.13
C GLY A 84 -18.29 -8.78 7.20
N GLY A 85 -18.13 -8.42 8.48
CA GLY A 85 -18.07 -9.36 9.61
C GLY A 85 -16.72 -10.07 9.79
N GLU A 86 -15.72 -9.77 8.96
CA GLU A 86 -14.35 -10.26 9.12
C GLU A 86 -13.51 -9.24 9.89
N ASP A 87 -12.76 -9.71 10.90
CA ASP A 87 -11.73 -8.90 11.54
C ASP A 87 -10.55 -8.73 10.58
N ILE A 88 -10.06 -7.51 10.46
CA ILE A 88 -8.93 -7.18 9.60
C ILE A 88 -7.91 -6.34 10.37
N VAL A 89 -6.66 -6.40 9.93
CA VAL A 89 -5.62 -5.46 10.36
C VAL A 89 -4.92 -4.87 9.14
N VAL A 90 -4.78 -3.56 9.14
CA VAL A 90 -4.00 -2.80 8.14
C VAL A 90 -2.68 -2.40 8.77
N PHE A 91 -1.58 -2.77 8.13
CA PHE A 91 -0.23 -2.31 8.48
C PHE A 91 0.20 -1.23 7.51
N TRP A 92 0.86 -0.20 8.02
CA TRP A 92 1.53 0.82 7.22
C TRP A 92 2.98 0.95 7.65
N GLY A 93 3.87 0.92 6.68
CA GLY A 93 5.31 0.98 6.90
C GLY A 93 6.08 1.26 5.63
N ALA A 94 7.33 0.81 5.59
CA ALA A 94 8.29 1.06 4.53
C ALA A 94 8.25 2.53 4.07
N SER A 95 8.34 3.44 5.04
CA SER A 95 8.15 4.89 4.84
C SER A 95 9.06 5.49 3.78
N ASP A 96 10.19 4.84 3.49
CA ASP A 96 11.15 5.18 2.44
C ASP A 96 10.78 4.66 1.04
N THR A 97 9.66 3.93 0.89
CA THR A 97 9.15 3.46 -0.41
C THR A 97 8.95 4.65 -1.32
N ALA A 98 9.79 4.74 -2.35
CA ALA A 98 9.75 5.82 -3.32
C ALA A 98 8.54 5.69 -4.25
N SER A 99 7.90 6.83 -4.54
CA SER A 99 6.84 6.90 -5.53
C SER A 99 7.41 6.69 -6.94
N ALA A 100 6.91 5.67 -7.64
CA ALA A 100 7.18 5.47 -9.06
C ALA A 100 6.54 6.52 -9.99
N LEU A 101 5.86 7.52 -9.42
CA LEU A 101 5.04 8.52 -10.12
C LEU A 101 5.46 9.96 -9.77
N ASP A 102 6.61 10.14 -9.12
CA ASP A 102 7.06 11.44 -8.62
C ASP A 102 8.27 11.96 -9.41
N ASP A 103 9.30 11.13 -9.62
CA ASP A 103 10.56 11.53 -10.27
C ASP A 103 10.85 10.70 -11.55
N PRO A 104 11.60 11.22 -12.54
CA PRO A 104 12.02 10.45 -13.71
C PRO A 104 12.91 9.24 -13.37
N ASP A 105 13.67 9.29 -12.27
CA ASP A 105 14.28 8.11 -11.63
C ASP A 105 13.40 7.65 -10.48
N VAL A 106 12.73 6.50 -10.64
CA VAL A 106 11.82 5.93 -9.64
C VAL A 106 12.47 5.81 -8.25
N ALA A 107 13.79 5.53 -8.19
CA ALA A 107 14.50 5.41 -6.91
C ALA A 107 14.68 6.75 -6.19
N ALA A 108 14.58 7.87 -6.89
CA ALA A 108 14.67 9.23 -6.35
C ALA A 108 13.30 9.82 -6.00
N GLY A 109 12.20 9.13 -6.32
CA GLY A 109 10.85 9.58 -6.01
C GLY A 109 10.64 9.76 -4.51
N ARG A 110 9.78 10.72 -4.15
CA ARG A 110 9.40 10.98 -2.77
C ARG A 110 8.87 9.72 -2.07
N ALA A 111 9.24 9.60 -0.79
CA ALA A 111 8.71 8.63 0.15
C ALA A 111 7.17 8.69 0.27
N VAL A 112 6.50 7.57 -0.02
CA VAL A 112 5.03 7.42 0.06
C VAL A 112 4.57 6.31 0.99
N GLY A 113 5.48 5.47 1.48
CA GLY A 113 5.13 4.32 2.30
C GLY A 113 4.44 3.20 1.53
N ALA A 114 4.11 2.14 2.26
CA ALA A 114 3.34 1.01 1.78
C ALA A 114 2.35 0.54 2.84
N ALA A 115 1.22 0.02 2.39
CA ALA A 115 0.19 -0.55 3.25
C ALA A 115 -0.13 -1.98 2.84
N THR A 116 -0.38 -2.85 3.83
CA THR A 116 -0.78 -4.25 3.63
C THR A 116 -1.95 -4.60 4.54
N VAL A 117 -2.80 -5.55 4.13
CA VAL A 117 -4.01 -5.93 4.85
C VAL A 117 -4.07 -7.43 5.09
N TRP A 118 -4.37 -7.82 6.32
CA TRP A 118 -4.30 -9.20 6.79
C TRP A 118 -5.52 -9.58 7.63
N LYS A 119 -5.81 -10.88 7.67
CA LYS A 119 -6.63 -11.44 8.76
C LYS A 119 -5.76 -11.57 10.01
N PRO A 120 -6.14 -10.98 11.15
CA PRO A 120 -5.34 -10.99 12.37
C PRO A 120 -5.59 -12.28 13.17
N VAL A 121 -5.53 -13.45 12.52
CA VAL A 121 -5.82 -14.75 13.14
C VAL A 121 -4.76 -15.76 12.76
N VAL A 122 -4.20 -16.44 13.75
CA VAL A 122 -3.25 -17.55 13.58
C VAL A 122 -3.69 -18.70 14.48
N ASP A 123 -3.81 -19.90 13.92
CA ASP A 123 -4.26 -21.11 14.64
C ASP A 123 -5.56 -20.93 15.45
N GLY A 124 -6.48 -20.10 14.95
CA GLY A 124 -7.76 -19.79 15.59
C GLY A 124 -7.69 -18.77 16.73
N GLN A 125 -6.50 -18.26 17.05
CA GLN A 125 -6.31 -17.16 17.98
C GLN A 125 -6.31 -15.83 17.24
N ARG A 126 -7.19 -14.92 17.64
CA ARG A 126 -7.15 -13.52 17.21
C ARG A 126 -5.96 -12.81 17.85
N LEU A 127 -5.28 -11.99 17.07
CA LEU A 127 -4.14 -11.18 17.47
C LEU A 127 -4.48 -9.69 17.40
N THR A 128 -3.93 -8.88 18.29
CA THR A 128 -3.89 -7.43 18.18
C THR A 128 -2.45 -6.95 18.09
N PHE A 129 -2.20 -5.95 17.25
CA PHE A 129 -0.86 -5.53 16.87
C PHE A 129 -0.56 -4.10 17.29
N ARG A 130 0.73 -3.78 17.36
CA ARG A 130 1.22 -2.41 17.44
C ARG A 130 2.48 -2.26 16.63
N ALA A 131 2.70 -1.08 16.07
CA ALA A 131 3.94 -0.77 15.38
C ALA A 131 5.08 -0.57 16.41
N GLU A 132 6.22 -1.20 16.16
CA GLU A 132 7.48 -0.97 16.87
C GLU A 132 8.55 -0.56 15.86
N GLY A 133 8.49 0.70 15.42
CA GLY A 133 9.30 1.23 14.33
C GLY A 133 8.52 1.27 13.01
N ASP A 134 9.25 1.35 11.90
CA ASP A 134 8.62 1.64 10.61
C ASP A 134 7.98 0.41 9.93
N SER A 135 8.62 -0.76 9.99
CA SER A 135 8.18 -1.98 9.27
C SER A 135 8.20 -3.23 10.15
N ARG A 136 8.03 -3.04 11.46
CA ARG A 136 7.98 -4.09 12.46
C ARG A 136 6.73 -3.90 13.31
N PHE A 137 5.95 -4.97 13.42
CA PHE A 137 4.69 -5.00 14.15
C PHE A 137 4.77 -6.09 15.20
N VAL A 138 4.24 -5.87 16.40
CA VAL A 138 4.30 -6.88 17.46
C VAL A 138 2.90 -7.15 17.95
N ASP A 139 2.53 -8.42 18.03
CA ASP A 139 1.24 -8.79 18.61
C ASP A 139 1.27 -8.72 20.15
N ASP A 140 0.12 -8.47 20.76
CA ASP A 140 -0.01 -8.33 22.22
C ASP A 140 -0.08 -9.69 22.91
N GLU A 141 -0.64 -10.70 22.23
CA GLU A 141 -0.98 -11.99 22.83
C GLU A 141 0.22 -12.93 23.04
N THR A 142 1.06 -13.05 22.02
CA THR A 142 2.23 -13.93 21.99
C THR A 142 3.54 -13.15 22.04
N ARG A 143 3.47 -11.83 21.82
CA ARG A 143 4.65 -10.96 21.71
C ARG A 143 5.53 -11.30 20.51
N THR A 144 4.98 -12.00 19.52
CA THR A 144 5.67 -12.27 18.26
C THR A 144 5.74 -10.98 17.46
N ALA A 145 6.86 -10.80 16.78
CA ALA A 145 7.04 -9.71 15.85
C ALA A 145 6.90 -10.17 14.42
N TRP A 146 6.38 -9.26 13.61
CA TRP A 146 5.88 -9.48 12.27
C TRP A 146 6.46 -8.42 11.34
N SER A 147 6.78 -8.83 10.13
CA SER A 147 7.15 -7.91 9.05
C SER A 147 5.92 -7.25 8.44
N LEU A 148 6.13 -6.19 7.65
CA LEU A 148 5.08 -5.56 6.83
C LEU A 148 4.37 -6.56 5.89
N LEU A 149 5.03 -7.66 5.54
CA LEU A 149 4.49 -8.71 4.66
C LEU A 149 3.74 -9.80 5.44
N GLY A 150 3.44 -9.58 6.73
CA GLY A 150 2.66 -10.52 7.55
C GLY A 150 3.42 -11.80 7.93
N GLN A 151 4.74 -11.84 7.72
CA GLN A 151 5.58 -12.96 8.17
C GLN A 151 6.00 -12.74 9.63
N ALA A 152 5.85 -13.75 10.47
CA ALA A 152 6.43 -13.77 11.81
C ALA A 152 7.95 -13.94 11.71
N ILE A 153 8.68 -13.00 12.29
CA ILE A 153 10.15 -12.89 12.15
C ILE A 153 10.90 -13.13 13.46
N ASP A 154 10.22 -13.11 14.61
CA ASP A 154 10.83 -13.27 15.93
C ASP A 154 9.75 -13.48 17.01
N GLY A 155 9.78 -14.61 17.72
CA GLY A 155 8.86 -14.90 18.82
C GLY A 155 8.15 -16.27 18.71
N PRO A 156 7.18 -16.56 19.58
CA PRO A 156 6.54 -17.88 19.64
C PRO A 156 5.87 -18.37 18.35
N LEU A 157 5.45 -17.45 17.47
CA LEU A 157 4.84 -17.77 16.18
C LEU A 157 5.83 -17.64 15.00
N GLU A 158 7.14 -17.63 15.24
CA GLU A 158 8.17 -17.58 14.18
C GLU A 158 7.88 -18.59 13.05
N ASP A 159 8.20 -18.20 11.81
CA ASP A 159 7.88 -18.89 10.55
C ASP A 159 6.38 -18.98 10.19
N SER A 160 5.48 -18.45 11.02
CA SER A 160 4.06 -18.28 10.67
C SER A 160 3.84 -17.13 9.69
N GLN A 161 2.70 -17.18 8.99
CA GLN A 161 2.29 -16.19 8.00
C GLN A 161 0.83 -15.80 8.25
N LEU A 162 0.56 -14.50 8.35
CA LEU A 162 -0.82 -13.99 8.36
C LEU A 162 -1.46 -14.22 6.99
N GLU A 163 -2.75 -14.58 6.99
CA GLU A 163 -3.52 -14.73 5.76
C GLU A 163 -3.74 -13.36 5.11
N PRO A 164 -3.27 -13.12 3.86
CA PRO A 164 -3.49 -11.87 3.17
C PRO A 164 -4.96 -11.71 2.80
N LEU A 165 -5.50 -10.51 3.00
CA LEU A 165 -6.76 -10.11 2.39
C LEU A 165 -6.50 -9.51 1.01
N VAL A 166 -7.40 -9.76 0.06
CA VAL A 166 -7.32 -9.13 -1.26
C VAL A 166 -7.55 -7.62 -1.09
N HIS A 167 -6.53 -6.84 -1.44
CA HIS A 167 -6.55 -5.39 -1.35
C HIS A 167 -5.77 -4.78 -2.52
N GLY A 168 -5.99 -3.49 -2.76
CA GLY A 168 -5.21 -2.72 -3.72
C GLY A 168 -4.88 -1.34 -3.19
N THR A 169 -3.75 -0.78 -3.63
CA THR A 169 -3.42 0.63 -3.41
C THR A 169 -3.86 1.42 -4.64
N TYR A 170 -4.68 2.46 -4.41
CA TYR A 170 -5.27 3.29 -5.45
C TYR A 170 -5.09 4.77 -5.12
N PHE A 171 -5.21 5.63 -6.13
CA PHE A 171 -5.60 7.01 -5.88
C PHE A 171 -7.11 7.08 -5.63
N TRP A 172 -7.52 7.95 -4.73
CA TRP A 172 -8.91 8.09 -4.31
C TRP A 172 -9.86 8.32 -5.48
N PHE A 173 -9.50 9.21 -6.42
CA PHE A 173 -10.36 9.50 -7.58
C PHE A 173 -10.69 8.24 -8.40
N ALA A 174 -9.72 7.34 -8.54
CA ALA A 174 -9.89 6.12 -9.31
C ALA A 174 -10.73 5.11 -8.53
N TRP A 175 -10.45 4.91 -7.23
CA TRP A 175 -11.21 3.98 -6.41
C TRP A 175 -12.69 4.39 -6.27
N ALA A 176 -12.93 5.66 -5.92
CA ALA A 176 -14.27 6.18 -5.64
C ALA A 176 -15.17 6.20 -6.88
N ALA A 177 -14.60 6.38 -8.08
CA ALA A 177 -15.36 6.33 -9.33
C ALA A 177 -16.01 4.96 -9.58
N PHE A 178 -15.35 3.87 -9.18
CA PHE A 178 -15.88 2.50 -9.31
C PHE A 178 -16.58 1.99 -8.05
N ASN A 179 -16.31 2.60 -6.89
CA ASN A 179 -16.87 2.18 -5.59
C ASN A 179 -17.46 3.38 -4.83
N PRO A 180 -18.49 4.05 -5.35
CA PRO A 180 -19.03 5.27 -4.74
C PRO A 180 -19.60 5.03 -3.33
N GLY A 181 -20.12 3.82 -3.07
CA GLY A 181 -20.63 3.40 -1.76
C GLY A 181 -19.56 2.97 -0.76
N THR A 182 -18.26 2.99 -1.13
CA THR A 182 -17.18 2.62 -0.21
C THR A 182 -17.26 3.46 1.06
N SER A 183 -17.11 2.80 2.20
CA SER A 183 -16.90 3.48 3.48
C SER A 183 -15.45 3.99 3.55
N LEU A 184 -15.23 5.00 4.40
CA LEU A 184 -13.92 5.57 4.66
C LEU A 184 -13.53 5.34 6.12
N TYR A 185 -12.25 5.04 6.33
CA TYR A 185 -11.66 5.09 7.67
C TYR A 185 -11.21 6.52 7.97
N GLU A 186 -11.75 7.12 9.03
CA GLU A 186 -11.49 8.51 9.41
C GLU A 186 -10.39 8.67 10.47
N GLY A 187 -9.85 7.56 10.98
CA GLY A 187 -8.87 7.53 12.06
C GLY A 187 -9.50 7.44 13.46
N GLN A 188 -8.66 7.11 14.45
CA GLN A 188 -9.01 7.23 15.86
C GLN A 188 -8.61 8.63 16.34
N GLY A 189 -9.60 9.47 16.67
CA GLY A 189 -9.40 10.84 17.15
C GLY A 189 -8.75 10.95 18.52
#